data_AF-A0A7N0T954-F1
#
_entry.id   AF-A0A7N0T954-F1
#
_cell.length_a   1.000
_cell.length_b   1.000
_cell.length_c   1.000
_cell.angle_alpha   90.00
_cell.angle_beta   90.00
_cell.angle_gamma   90.00
#
_symmetry.space_group_name_H-M   'P 1'
#
loop_
_entity.id
_entity.type
_entity.pdbx_description
1 polymer ?
#
loop_
_entity_poly.entity_id
_entity_poly.type
_entity_poly.pdbx_seq_one_letter_code
_entity_poly.pdbx_strand_id
1 'polypeptide(L)'
;MTLDMDAAVDPLEIYDILRDIKDPEFPSSLGELNVITDDSVAVDEKTGHILITFTPTVPHCHLANIIGLCIRAKLNSHLSLHHKLTGRC
;
A
#
# COMPACT_ATOMS: atom_id res chain seq x y z
N MET A 1 -11.52 8.71 18.58
CA MET A 1 -11.71 7.25 18.53
C MET A 1 -10.36 6.69 18.14
N THR A 2 -9.47 6.57 19.12
CA THR A 2 -8.13 6.02 18.92
C THR A 2 -8.36 4.51 18.87
N LEU A 3 -8.12 3.89 17.71
CA LEU A 3 -8.24 2.44 17.60
C LEU A 3 -7.08 1.84 18.40
N ASP A 4 -7.43 1.26 19.54
CA ASP A 4 -6.51 0.58 20.43
C ASP A 4 -5.81 -0.59 19.71
N MET A 5 -4.50 -0.68 19.96
CA MET A 5 -3.57 -1.67 19.46
C MET A 5 -3.92 -3.09 19.96
N ASP A 6 -4.68 -3.89 19.19
CA ASP A 6 -4.67 -5.38 19.21
C ASP A 6 -5.54 -6.05 18.13
N ALA A 7 -6.28 -5.29 17.31
CA ALA A 7 -7.03 -5.92 16.22
C ALA A 7 -6.04 -6.35 15.11
N ALA A 8 -5.94 -7.67 14.88
CA ALA A 8 -5.24 -8.22 13.74
C ALA A 8 -5.62 -7.44 12.48
N VAL A 9 -4.66 -6.73 11.88
CA VAL A 9 -4.92 -5.94 10.69
C VAL A 9 -5.13 -6.88 9.52
N ASP A 10 -6.31 -6.80 8.92
CA ASP A 10 -6.66 -7.62 7.78
C ASP A 10 -5.93 -7.11 6.51
N PRO A 11 -5.15 -7.96 5.81
CA PRO A 11 -4.50 -7.57 4.56
C PRO A 11 -5.46 -7.03 3.50
N LEU A 12 -6.70 -7.53 3.46
CA LEU A 12 -7.73 -7.11 2.52
C LEU A 12 -8.23 -5.69 2.83
N GLU A 13 -8.34 -5.31 4.11
CA GLU A 13 -8.69 -3.94 4.51
C GLU A 13 -7.62 -2.94 4.05
N ILE A 14 -6.34 -3.30 4.21
CA ILE A 14 -5.23 -2.50 3.69
C ILE A 14 -5.30 -2.41 2.16
N TYR A 15 -5.56 -3.51 1.46
CA TYR A 15 -5.74 -3.49 0.01
C TYR A 15 -6.87 -2.54 -0.42
N ASP A 16 -8.03 -2.59 0.25
CA ASP A 16 -9.16 -1.71 -0.07
C ASP A 16 -8.86 -0.23 0.19
N ILE A 17 -8.00 0.10 1.16
CA ILE A 17 -7.51 1.47 1.36
C ILE A 17 -6.60 1.92 0.21
N LEU A 18 -5.77 1.01 -0.31
CA LEU A 18 -4.72 1.31 -1.28
C LEU A 18 -5.18 1.27 -2.74
N ARG A 19 -6.15 0.40 -3.08
CA ARG A 19 -6.62 0.17 -4.45
C ARG A 19 -7.15 1.42 -5.14
N ASP A 20 -7.66 2.39 -4.38
CA ASP A 20 -8.25 3.64 -4.88
C ASP A 20 -7.24 4.77 -5.10
N ILE A 21 -5.97 4.57 -4.72
CA ILE A 21 -4.90 5.53 -5.02
C ILE A 21 -4.83 5.68 -6.55
N LYS A 22 -4.80 6.93 -7.03
CA LYS A 22 -4.66 7.21 -8.46
C LYS A 22 -3.22 7.12 -8.90
N ASP A 23 -3.03 6.50 -10.06
CA ASP A 23 -1.72 6.49 -10.70
C ASP A 23 -1.37 7.94 -11.14
N PRO A 24 -0.12 8.40 -10.94
CA PRO A 24 0.26 9.76 -11.29
C PRO A 24 0.41 9.98 -12.80
N GLU A 25 0.49 8.91 -13.60
CA GLU A 25 0.56 8.99 -15.07
C GLU A 25 -0.77 8.64 -15.75
N PHE A 26 -1.58 7.78 -15.13
CA PHE A 26 -2.87 7.32 -15.68
C PHE A 26 -4.07 7.75 -14.83
N PRO A 27 -5.24 8.03 -15.44
CA PRO A 27 -6.45 8.43 -14.70
C PRO A 27 -7.09 7.28 -13.87
N SER A 28 -6.60 6.05 -14.04
CA SER A 28 -7.09 4.86 -13.35
C SER A 28 -6.41 4.69 -11.99
N SER A 29 -6.98 3.87 -11.12
CA SER A 29 -6.40 3.59 -9.81
C SER A 29 -5.33 2.49 -9.86
N LEU A 30 -4.50 2.38 -8.82
CA LEU A 30 -3.47 1.35 -8.71
C LEU A 30 -4.07 -0.06 -8.75
N GLY A 31 -5.25 -0.25 -8.15
CA GLY A 31 -5.97 -1.53 -8.21
C GLY A 31 -6.50 -1.84 -9.61
N GLU A 32 -7.04 -0.85 -10.32
CA GLU A 32 -7.52 -1.02 -11.71
C GLU A 32 -6.39 -1.38 -12.68
N LEU A 33 -5.17 -0.88 -12.42
CA LEU A 33 -3.99 -1.10 -13.24
C LEU A 33 -3.18 -2.34 -12.84
N ASN A 34 -3.62 -3.11 -11.84
CA ASN A 34 -2.87 -4.23 -11.23
C ASN A 34 -1.47 -3.82 -10.73
N VAL A 35 -1.28 -2.54 -10.40
CA VAL A 35 -0.05 -2.05 -9.76
C VAL A 35 0.04 -2.59 -8.34
N ILE A 36 -1.12 -2.77 -7.69
CA ILE A 36 -1.29 -3.45 -6.42
C ILE A 36 -2.43 -4.47 -6.53
N THR A 37 -2.23 -5.63 -5.93
CA THR A 37 -3.23 -6.70 -5.81
C THR A 37 -3.46 -7.05 -4.34
N ASP A 38 -4.45 -7.87 -4.03
CA ASP A 38 -4.68 -8.40 -2.68
C ASP A 38 -3.45 -9.19 -2.17
N ASP A 39 -2.86 -10.04 -3.02
CA ASP A 39 -1.61 -10.76 -2.72
C ASP A 39 -0.39 -9.85 -2.49
N SER A 40 -0.47 -8.58 -2.89
CA SER A 40 0.62 -7.62 -2.74
C SER A 40 0.76 -7.08 -1.31
N VAL A 41 -0.23 -7.34 -0.47
CA VAL A 41 -0.27 -6.92 0.94
C VAL A 41 -0.06 -8.12 1.84
N ALA A 42 0.93 -8.04 2.72
CA ALA A 42 1.17 -9.04 3.75
C ALA A 42 1.34 -8.36 5.10
N VAL A 43 0.80 -8.95 6.16
CA VAL A 43 0.94 -8.47 7.53
C VAL A 43 1.73 -9.50 8.31
N ASP A 44 2.86 -9.08 8.90
CA ASP A 44 3.64 -9.91 9.80
C ASP A 44 3.06 -9.80 11.21
N GLU A 45 2.28 -10.81 11.62
CA GLU A 45 1.64 -10.87 12.94
C GLU A 45 2.64 -10.84 14.10
N LYS A 46 3.90 -11.24 13.89
CA LYS A 46 4.92 -11.31 14.95
C LYS A 46 5.55 -9.94 15.20
N THR A 47 5.70 -9.14 14.15
CA THR A 47 6.34 -7.82 14.24
C THR A 47 5.34 -6.67 14.14
N GLY A 48 4.09 -6.95 13.78
CA GLY A 48 3.07 -5.94 13.49
C GLY A 48 3.40 -5.12 12.24
N HIS A 49 4.30 -5.60 11.38
CA HIS A 49 4.73 -4.88 10.19
C HIS A 49 3.86 -5.21 8.98
N ILE A 50 3.44 -4.16 8.29
CA ILE A 50 2.76 -4.30 7.00
C ILE A 50 3.81 -4.25 5.89
N LEU A 51 3.88 -5.30 5.08
CA LEU A 51 4.67 -5.38 3.87
C LEU A 51 3.78 -5.15 2.65
N ILE A 52 4.12 -4.15 1.85
CA ILE A 52 3.42 -3.87 0.59
C ILE A 52 4.41 -3.98 -0.56
N THR A 53 4.05 -4.83 -1.51
CA THR A 53 4.69 -4.95 -2.82
C THR A 53 3.87 -4.18 -3.84
N PHE A 54 4.50 -3.57 -4.83
CA PHE A 54 3.78 -2.99 -5.97
C PHE A 54 4.68 -3.00 -7.20
N THR A 55 4.05 -3.00 -8.37
CA THR A 55 4.73 -3.00 -9.66
C THR A 55 4.22 -1.82 -10.48
N PRO A 56 5.04 -0.77 -10.69
CA PRO A 56 4.64 0.39 -11.47
C PRO A 56 4.15 0.01 -12.87
N THR A 57 3.21 0.79 -13.41
CA THR A 57 2.70 0.62 -14.78
C THR A 57 3.80 0.74 -15.84
N VAL A 58 4.80 1.58 -15.60
CA VAL A 58 5.98 1.73 -16.44
C VAL A 58 7.27 1.70 -15.60
N PRO A 59 8.36 1.11 -16.12
CA PRO A 59 9.62 0.95 -15.38
C PRO A 59 10.44 2.25 -15.38
N HIS A 60 9.87 3.32 -14.81
CA HIS A 60 10.55 4.57 -14.54
C HIS A 60 10.81 4.68 -13.03
N CYS A 61 12.09 4.80 -12.64
CA CYS A 61 12.51 4.82 -11.23
C CYS A 61 11.78 5.90 -10.39
N HIS A 62 11.43 7.04 -10.97
CA HIS A 62 10.69 8.10 -10.30
C HIS A 62 9.25 7.69 -9.95
N LEU A 63 8.59 6.91 -10.81
CA LEU A 63 7.21 6.49 -10.60
C LEU A 63 7.09 5.55 -9.41
N ALA A 64 8.06 4.65 -9.23
CA ALA A 64 8.11 3.77 -8.07
C ALA A 64 8.17 4.55 -6.74
N ASN A 65 8.98 5.62 -6.69
CA ASN A 65 9.09 6.47 -5.50
C ASN A 65 7.81 7.27 -5.23
N ILE A 66 7.17 7.81 -6.27
CA ILE A 66 5.91 8.57 -6.12
C ILE A 66 4.80 7.65 -5.62
N ILE A 67 4.63 6.47 -6.24
CA ILE A 67 3.66 5.47 -5.81
C ILE A 67 3.91 5.07 -4.35
N GLY A 68 5.16 4.76 -3.99
CA GLY A 68 5.53 4.46 -2.61
C GLY A 68 5.19 5.58 -1.62
N LEU A 69 5.38 6.85 -2.01
CA LEU A 69 5.03 8.00 -1.18
C LEU A 69 3.50 8.15 -1.01
N CYS A 70 2.73 7.94 -2.09
CA CYS A 70 1.27 7.96 -2.05
C CYS A 70 0.71 6.87 -1.14
N ILE A 71 1.25 5.64 -1.24
CA ILE A 71 0.90 4.53 -0.36
C ILE A 71 1.19 4.89 1.10
N ARG A 72 2.39 5.39 1.40
CA ARG A 72 2.79 5.80 2.76
C ARG A 72 1.86 6.88 3.34
N ALA A 73 1.51 7.89 2.55
CA ALA A 73 0.61 8.96 2.99
C ALA A 73 -0.80 8.43 3.27
N LYS A 74 -1.31 7.54 2.40
CA LYS A 74 -2.63 6.92 2.56
C LYS A 74 -2.69 6.06 3.83
N LEU A 75 -1.67 5.22 4.06
CA LEU A 75 -1.58 4.39 5.27
C LEU A 75 -1.48 5.23 6.53
N ASN A 76 -0.61 6.25 6.57
CA ASN A 76 -0.49 7.13 7.74
C ASN A 76 -1.80 7.86 8.08
N SER A 77 -2.69 8.07 7.11
CA SER A 77 -3.99 8.70 7.32
C SER A 77 -5.05 7.73 7.87
N HIS A 78 -4.88 6.42 7.71
CA HIS A 78 -5.88 5.40 8.09
C HIS A 78 -5.39 4.51 9.24
N LEU A 79 -4.08 4.24 9.32
CA LEU A 79 -3.44 3.38 10.31
C LEU A 79 -2.24 4.08 10.94
N SER A 80 -2.14 3.99 12.27
CA SER A 80 -0.97 4.42 13.05
C SER A 80 0.00 3.25 13.29
N LEU A 81 0.25 2.42 12.28
CA LEU A 81 1.10 1.23 12.37
C LEU A 81 2.40 1.37 11.57
N HIS A 82 3.45 0.73 12.09
CA HIS A 82 4.74 0.67 11.40
C HIS A 82 4.62 -0.21 10.15
N HIS A 83 5.00 0.33 8.98
CA HIS A 83 4.90 -0.36 7.70
C HIS A 83 6.20 -0.24 6.89
N LYS A 84 6.51 -1.27 6.11
CA LYS A 84 7.66 -1.35 5.21
C LYS A 84 7.17 -1.48 3.77
N LEU A 85 7.54 -0.52 2.94
CA LEU A 85 7.21 -0.51 1.52
C LEU A 85 8.35 -1.11 0.71
N THR A 86 8.03 -2.03 -0.21
CA THR A 86 8.99 -2.65 -1.12
C THR A 86 8.50 -2.49 -2.56
N GLY A 87 9.05 -1.54 -3.30
CA GLY A 87 8.79 -1.42 -4.73
C GLY A 87 9.62 -2.43 -5.52
N ARG A 88 8.99 -3.17 -6.44
CA ARG A 88 9.70 -4.02 -7.41
C ARG A 88 9.65 -3.32 -8.77
N CYS A 89 10.82 -2.98 -9.30
CA CYS A 89 11.01 -2.44 -10.64
C CYS A 89 11.56 -3.50 -11.59
#